data_AF-A0A0D9QL03-F1
#
_entry.id   AF-A0A0D9QL03-F1
#
_cell.length_a   1.000
_cell.length_b   1.000
_cell.length_c   1.000
_cell.angle_alpha   90.00
_cell.angle_beta   90.00
_cell.angle_gamma   90.00
#
_symmetry.space_group_name_H-M   'P 1'
#
loop_
_entity.id
_entity.type
_entity.pdbx_description
1 polymer ?
#
loop_
_entity_poly.entity_id
_entity_poly.type
_entity_poly.pdbx_seq_one_letter_code
_entity_poly.pdbx_strand_id
1 'polypeptide(L)'
;MRKKNLEENDKLVKKKNIVNYDYDSDYDVELRKAQRKEDPMNKFLDHTQEQPEKATCRYQSPYNRFNILAGYRWDGVVRGNGFEKRRFEALKLKQHRDKVAYLNNVSDL
;
A
#
# COMPACT_ATOMS: atom_id res chain seq x y z
N MET A 1 -11.05 7.56 16.82
CA MET A 1 -10.63 6.14 16.96
C MET A 1 -11.83 5.22 17.15
N ARG A 2 -12.59 5.32 18.25
CA ARG A 2 -13.73 4.43 18.52
C ARG A 2 -14.78 4.33 17.39
N LYS A 3 -15.19 5.47 16.80
CA LYS A 3 -16.17 5.48 15.70
C LYS A 3 -15.65 4.79 14.43
N LYS A 4 -14.39 5.02 14.05
CA LYS A 4 -13.76 4.40 12.87
C LYS A 4 -13.66 2.88 13.05
N ASN A 5 -13.21 2.44 14.23
CA ASN A 5 -13.14 1.02 14.54
C ASN A 5 -14.54 0.37 14.51
N LEU A 6 -15.56 1.07 15.00
CA LEU A 6 -16.94 0.58 14.95
C LEU A 6 -17.44 0.45 13.50
N GLU A 7 -17.17 1.44 12.65
CA GLU A 7 -17.54 1.40 11.23
C GLU A 7 -16.82 0.30 10.46
N GLU A 8 -15.53 0.08 10.73
CA GLU A 8 -14.76 -1.04 10.16
C GLU A 8 -15.34 -2.39 10.61
N ASN A 9 -15.68 -2.53 11.90
CA ASN A 9 -16.35 -3.73 12.40
C ASN A 9 -17.72 -3.93 11.75
N ASP A 10 -18.52 -2.87 11.60
CA ASP A 10 -19.81 -2.94 10.93
C ASP A 10 -19.68 -3.38 9.46
N LYS A 11 -18.64 -2.92 8.75
CA LYS A 11 -18.35 -3.37 7.38
C LYS A 11 -18.02 -4.86 7.34
N LEU A 12 -17.22 -5.35 8.28
CA LEU A 12 -16.88 -6.77 8.38
C LEU A 12 -18.11 -7.63 8.70
N VAL A 13 -18.96 -7.18 9.62
CA VAL A 13 -20.21 -7.87 9.99
C VAL A 13 -21.23 -7.87 8.83
N LYS A 14 -21.29 -6.79 8.05
CA LYS A 14 -22.20 -6.65 6.90
C LYS A 14 -21.74 -7.38 5.64
N LYS A 15 -20.49 -7.86 5.61
CA LYS A 15 -19.97 -8.62 4.48
C LYS A 15 -20.83 -9.87 4.28
N LYS A 16 -21.26 -10.13 3.05
CA LYS A 16 -22.23 -11.22 2.77
C LYS A 16 -21.64 -12.59 3.08
N ASN A 17 -20.34 -12.77 2.80
CA ASN A 17 -19.63 -14.02 3.01
C ASN A 17 -18.43 -13.82 3.95
N ILE A 18 -18.25 -14.78 4.86
CA ILE A 18 -17.08 -14.85 5.74
C ILE A 18 -15.84 -15.31 4.95
N VAL A 19 -16.05 -16.16 3.94
CA VAL A 19 -15.03 -16.68 3.03
C VAL A 19 -15.06 -15.86 1.75
N ASN A 20 -13.90 -15.38 1.31
CA ASN A 20 -13.76 -14.69 0.03
C ASN A 20 -13.72 -15.74 -1.08
N TYR A 21 -14.74 -15.78 -1.93
CA TYR A 21 -14.74 -16.56 -3.16
C TYR A 21 -14.29 -15.70 -4.33
N ASP A 22 -13.77 -16.35 -5.38
CA ASP A 22 -13.35 -15.68 -6.62
C ASP A 22 -14.54 -14.99 -7.34
N TYR A 23 -15.76 -15.48 -7.11
CA TYR A 23 -17.01 -14.98 -7.70
C TYR A 23 -17.99 -14.51 -6.61
N ASP A 24 -17.59 -13.51 -5.82
CA ASP A 24 -18.46 -12.87 -4.84
C ASP A 24 -18.97 -11.51 -5.35
N SER A 25 -20.21 -11.18 -5.02
CA SER A 25 -20.83 -9.90 -5.34
C SER A 25 -20.07 -8.69 -4.78
N ASP A 26 -19.43 -8.83 -3.60
CA ASP A 26 -18.63 -7.75 -3.02
C ASP A 26 -17.33 -7.54 -3.82
N TYR A 27 -16.72 -8.64 -4.30
CA TYR A 27 -15.51 -8.59 -5.13
C TYR A 27 -15.79 -7.98 -6.50
N ASP A 28 -16.92 -8.30 -7.12
CA ASP A 28 -17.35 -7.68 -8.39
C ASP A 28 -17.51 -6.16 -8.25
N VAL A 29 -18.05 -5.70 -7.12
CA VAL A 29 -18.19 -4.28 -6.82
C VAL A 29 -16.83 -3.61 -6.66
N GLU A 30 -15.88 -4.25 -5.99
CA GLU A 30 -14.50 -3.76 -5.87
C GLU A 30 -13.80 -3.67 -7.23
N LEU A 31 -13.91 -4.71 -8.05
CA LEU A 31 -13.30 -4.77 -9.38
C LEU A 31 -13.87 -3.70 -10.32
N ARG A 32 -15.17 -3.42 -10.22
CA ARG A 32 -15.83 -2.36 -11.00
C ARG A 32 -15.39 -0.95 -10.57
N LYS A 33 -15.03 -0.76 -9.31
CA LYS A 33 -14.51 0.51 -8.76
C LYS A 33 -13.03 0.71 -9.05
N ALA A 34 -12.25 -0.37 -9.21
CA ALA A 34 -10.82 -0.29 -9.43
C ALA A 34 -10.48 0.39 -10.75
N GLN A 35 -9.68 1.46 -10.69
CA GLN A 35 -9.23 2.17 -11.87
C GLN A 35 -8.03 1.46 -12.50
N ARG A 36 -8.13 1.15 -13.80
CA ARG A 36 -7.05 0.52 -14.56
C ARG A 36 -6.24 1.58 -15.28
N LYS A 37 -4.92 1.60 -15.09
CA LYS A 37 -4.04 2.63 -15.67
C LYS A 37 -4.11 2.70 -17.20
N GLU A 38 -4.28 1.56 -17.86
CA GLU A 38 -4.28 1.44 -19.32
C GLU A 38 -5.61 1.80 -20.00
N ASP A 39 -6.64 2.18 -19.23
CA ASP A 39 -7.95 2.50 -19.80
C ASP A 39 -7.95 3.91 -20.44
N PRO A 40 -8.18 4.02 -21.77
CA PRO A 40 -8.25 5.32 -22.43
C PRO A 40 -9.39 6.20 -21.90
N MET A 41 -10.44 5.61 -21.32
CA MET A 41 -11.59 6.32 -20.76
C MET A 41 -11.20 7.19 -19.56
N ASN A 42 -10.12 6.86 -18.84
CA ASN A 42 -9.62 7.66 -17.71
C ASN A 42 -9.27 9.11 -18.09
N LYS A 43 -9.04 9.40 -19.38
CA LYS A 43 -8.80 10.77 -19.87
C LYS A 43 -10.05 11.64 -19.82
N PHE A 44 -11.23 11.02 -19.88
CA PHE A 44 -12.53 11.69 -19.94
C PHE A 44 -13.28 11.65 -18.61
N LEU A 45 -12.82 10.84 -17.65
CA LEU A 45 -13.39 10.79 -16.31
C LEU A 45 -12.83 11.95 -15.48
N ASP A 46 -13.69 12.92 -15.15
CA ASP A 46 -13.35 13.96 -14.19
C ASP A 46 -13.39 13.36 -12.78
N HIS A 47 -12.22 13.04 -12.24
CA HIS A 47 -12.11 12.67 -10.84
C HIS A 47 -12.07 13.93 -9.98
N THR A 48 -13.19 14.26 -9.35
CA THR A 48 -13.18 15.18 -8.21
C THR A 48 -12.32 14.54 -7.13
N GLN A 49 -11.06 14.97 -7.02
CA GLN A 49 -10.21 14.55 -5.92
C GLN A 49 -10.81 15.13 -4.64
N GLU A 50 -11.50 14.29 -3.86
CA GLU A 50 -11.93 14.65 -2.53
C GLU A 50 -10.69 15.06 -1.74
N GLN A 51 -10.63 16.34 -1.33
CA GLN A 51 -9.54 16.79 -0.51
C GLN A 51 -9.58 15.98 0.79
N PRO A 52 -8.44 15.40 1.21
CA PRO A 52 -8.42 14.58 2.41
C PRO A 52 -8.87 15.45 3.59
N GLU A 53 -9.79 14.93 4.42
CA GLU A 53 -10.28 15.63 5.63
C GLU A 53 -9.14 16.07 6.56
N LYS A 54 -8.00 15.39 6.48
CA LYS A 54 -6.80 15.70 7.24
C LYS A 54 -5.69 16.13 6.30
N ALA A 55 -5.07 17.27 6.63
CA ALA A 55 -3.87 17.71 5.96
C ALA A 55 -2.79 16.61 5.99
N THR A 56 -2.28 16.26 4.82
CA THR A 56 -1.12 15.39 4.65
C THR A 56 0.15 16.25 4.61
N CYS A 57 1.32 15.61 4.76
CA CYS A 57 2.57 16.33 4.57
C CYS A 57 2.69 16.81 3.12
N ARG A 58 3.23 18.02 2.92
CA ARG A 58 3.55 18.55 1.59
C ARG A 58 4.69 17.78 0.91
N TYR A 59 5.57 17.18 1.69
CA TYR A 59 6.76 16.47 1.21
C TYR A 59 6.56 14.97 1.26
N GLN A 60 7.27 14.25 0.37
CA GLN A 60 7.26 12.80 0.39
C GLN A 60 7.96 12.27 1.64
N SER A 61 7.22 11.50 2.44
CA SER A 61 7.75 10.90 3.66
C SER A 61 8.86 9.89 3.35
N PRO A 62 9.97 9.86 4.10
CA PRO A 62 10.94 8.79 3.99
C PRO A 62 10.27 7.46 4.35
N TYR A 63 10.62 6.40 3.63
CA TYR A 63 10.12 5.06 3.90
C TYR A 63 10.61 4.56 5.26
N ASN A 64 9.70 3.97 6.01
CA ASN A 64 9.98 3.32 7.29
C ASN A 64 9.33 1.94 7.34
N ARG A 65 9.73 1.13 8.32
CA ARG A 65 9.24 -0.26 8.49
C ARG A 65 7.73 -0.37 8.70
N PHE A 66 7.11 0.70 9.18
CA PHE A 66 5.73 0.71 9.64
C PHE A 66 4.78 1.36 8.62
N ASN A 67 5.30 1.79 7.46
CA ASN A 67 4.57 2.56 6.45
C ASN A 67 3.81 3.77 7.02
N ILE A 68 4.34 4.39 8.07
CA ILE A 68 3.76 5.58 8.68
C ILE A 68 4.20 6.80 7.87
N LEU A 69 3.23 7.57 7.37
CA LEU A 69 3.52 8.82 6.68
C LEU A 69 3.92 9.93 7.67
N ALA A 70 4.81 10.82 7.22
CA ALA A 70 5.15 12.02 7.96
C ALA A 70 3.92 12.88 8.24
N GLY A 71 3.90 13.51 9.42
CA GLY A 71 2.83 14.41 9.81
C GLY A 71 2.78 15.67 8.92
N TYR A 72 1.62 16.33 8.91
CA TYR A 72 1.37 17.51 8.05
C TYR A 72 2.36 18.67 8.24
N ARG A 73 2.99 18.78 9.42
CA ARG A 73 3.96 19.83 9.78
C ARG A 73 5.42 19.46 9.51
N TRP A 74 5.68 18.24 9.02
CA TRP A 74 7.05 17.84 8.75
C TRP A 74 7.64 18.70 7.61
N ASP A 75 8.88 19.14 7.78
CA ASP A 75 9.54 20.13 6.94
C ASP A 75 10.31 19.52 5.76
N GLY A 76 10.26 18.20 5.60
CA GLY A 76 10.96 17.48 4.53
C GLY A 76 12.41 17.15 4.85
N VAL A 77 12.96 17.62 5.98
CA VAL A 77 14.37 17.39 6.32
C VAL A 77 14.54 16.11 7.13
N VAL A 78 15.36 15.20 6.61
CA VAL A 78 15.68 13.92 7.26
C VAL A 78 16.75 14.15 8.33
N ARG A 79 16.41 13.95 9.61
CA ARG A 79 17.31 14.14 10.77
C ARG A 79 17.75 12.84 11.46
N GLY A 80 17.55 11.69 10.79
CA GLY A 80 17.87 10.38 11.37
C GLY A 80 19.28 9.89 11.01
N ASN A 81 19.79 8.93 11.78
CA ASN A 81 21.08 8.25 11.55
C ASN A 81 21.09 7.26 10.35
N GLY A 82 20.20 7.43 9.37
CA GLY A 82 20.10 6.56 8.19
C GLY A 82 19.86 5.07 8.47
N PHE A 83 19.39 4.68 9.66
CA PHE A 83 19.17 3.28 10.04
C PHE A 83 18.19 2.57 9.08
N GLU A 84 17.08 3.23 8.76
CA GLU A 84 16.05 2.65 7.89
C GLU A 84 16.59 2.33 6.49
N LYS A 85 17.36 3.26 5.91
CA LYS A 85 18.03 3.05 4.62
C LYS A 85 18.96 1.83 4.66
N ARG A 86 19.87 1.78 5.64
CA ARG A 86 20.81 0.66 5.83
C ARG A 86 20.09 -0.68 6.00
N ARG A 87 18.99 -0.69 6.75
CA ARG A 87 18.17 -1.89 6.93
C ARG A 87 17.53 -2.36 5.62
N PHE A 88 16.94 -1.45 4.85
CA PHE A 88 16.33 -1.81 3.56
C PHE A 88 17.35 -2.36 2.57
N GLU A 89 18.56 -1.78 2.52
CA GLU A 89 19.67 -2.28 1.72
C GLU A 89 20.08 -3.70 2.14
N ALA A 90 20.24 -3.95 3.45
CA ALA A 90 20.56 -5.28 3.97
C ALA A 90 19.47 -6.32 3.63
N LEU A 91 18.19 -5.93 3.73
CA LEU A 91 17.08 -6.82 3.37
C LEU A 91 17.09 -7.17 1.88
N LYS A 92 17.28 -6.18 1.00
CA LYS A 92 17.38 -6.41 -0.45
C LYS A 92 18.60 -7.27 -0.80
N LEU A 93 19.73 -7.03 -0.14
CA LEU A 93 20.93 -7.84 -0.35
C LEU A 93 20.68 -9.30 0.02
N LYS A 94 20.01 -9.56 1.15
CA LYS A 94 19.63 -10.92 1.54
C LYS A 94 18.74 -11.58 0.47
N GLN A 95 17.66 -10.91 0.06
CA GLN A 95 16.75 -11.41 -0.98
C GLN A 95 17.47 -11.70 -2.30
N HIS A 96 18.42 -10.84 -2.69
CA HIS A 96 19.21 -11.04 -3.89
C HIS A 96 20.11 -12.27 -3.79
N ARG A 97 20.79 -12.47 -2.66
CA ARG A 97 21.64 -13.66 -2.41
C ARG A 97 20.82 -14.95 -2.46
N ASP A 98 19.65 -14.96 -1.81
CA ASP A 98 18.76 -16.11 -1.80
C ASP A 98 18.29 -16.45 -3.23
N LYS A 99 17.94 -15.43 -4.03
CA LYS A 99 17.55 -15.60 -5.43
C LYS A 99 18.70 -16.14 -6.30
N VAL A 100 19.91 -15.60 -6.14
CA VAL A 100 21.09 -16.08 -6.88
C VAL A 100 21.42 -17.52 -6.51
N ALA A 101 21.40 -17.86 -5.22
CA ALA A 101 21.62 -19.22 -4.76
C ALA A 101 20.61 -20.21 -5.36
N TYR A 102 19.33 -19.83 -5.41
CA TYR A 102 18.29 -20.63 -6.06
C TYR A 102 18.59 -20.86 -7.54
N LEU A 103 18.90 -19.79 -8.30
CA LEU A 103 19.19 -19.90 -9.72
C LEU A 103 20.41 -20.77 -10.02
N ASN A 104 21.46 -20.66 -9.21
CA ASN A 104 22.66 -21.48 -9.35
C ASN A 104 22.36 -22.95 -9.08
N ASN A 105 21.63 -23.24 -8.00
CA ASN A 105 21.25 -24.62 -7.66
C ASN A 105 20.36 -25.27 -8.74
N VAL A 106 19.48 -24.49 -9.38
CA VAL A 106 18.64 -25.00 -10.48
C VAL A 106 19.46 -25.21 -11.75
N SER A 107 20.49 -24.39 -11.99
CA SER A 107 21.35 -24.52 -13.17
C SER A 107 22.27 -25.75 -13.12
N ASP A 108 22.60 -26.24 -11.93
CA ASP A 108 23.46 -27.42 -11.73
C ASP A 108 22.67 -28.76 -11.75
N LEU A 109 21.35 -28.71 -11.97
CA LEU A 109 20.45 -29.88 -12.14
C LEU A 109 20.13 -30.13 -13.62
#